data_AF-A0A7X2KX96-F1
#
_entry.id   AF-A0A7X2KX96-F1
#
_cell.length_a   1.000
_cell.length_b   1.000
_cell.length_c   1.000
_cell.angle_alpha   90.00
_cell.angle_beta   90.00
_cell.angle_gamma   90.00
#
_symmetry.space_group_name_H-M   'P 1'
#
loop_
_entity.id
_entity.type
_entity.pdbx_description
1 polymer ?
#
loop_
_entity_poly.entity_id
_entity_poly.type
_entity_poly.pdbx_seq_one_letter_code
_entity_poly.pdbx_strand_id
1 'polypeptide(L)'
;MSQADVEAIIAEVFRVSGIKLTADDPVIAILLVQEARLKALFEEQRIGIQQGLAEYAAEIDDSMKVTVKAAEELKTYREQILAELLAKSDEQLKESTGRVYAALQPKIEAQNKALVESVAAKMNRSWLMAGLFFFVLLLVLKFI
;
A
#
# COMPACT_ATOMS: atom_id res chain seq x y z
N MET A 1 50.89 40.31 7.57
CA MET A 1 50.22 40.63 8.85
C MET A 1 49.88 42.10 8.79
N SER A 2 48.61 42.46 8.92
CA SER A 2 48.20 43.86 8.78
C SER A 2 48.30 44.58 10.13
N GLN A 3 48.55 45.88 10.10
CA GLN A 3 48.53 46.71 11.31
C GLN A 3 47.16 46.64 12.03
N ALA A 4 46.08 46.41 11.27
CA ALA A 4 44.74 46.22 11.80
C ALA A 4 44.60 44.96 12.67
N ASP A 5 45.31 43.86 12.34
CA ASP A 5 45.27 42.63 13.12
C ASP A 5 45.92 42.83 14.51
N VAL A 6 47.00 43.62 14.55
CA VAL A 6 47.72 43.97 15.78
C VAL A 6 46.84 44.84 16.69
N GLU A 7 46.22 45.88 16.12
CA GLU A 7 45.34 46.78 16.87
C GLU A 7 44.09 46.05 17.40
N ALA A 8 43.53 45.14 16.62
CA ALA A 8 42.39 44.32 17.04
C ALA A 8 42.73 43.43 18.23
N ILE A 9 43.89 42.76 18.23
CA ILE A 9 44.34 41.93 19.35
C ILE A 9 44.62 42.79 20.59
N ILE A 10 45.27 43.95 20.44
CA ILE A 10 45.54 44.87 21.56
C ILE A 10 44.21 45.30 22.21
N ALA A 11 43.23 45.71 21.39
CA ALA A 11 41.93 46.12 21.87
C ALA A 11 41.18 44.97 22.56
N GLU A 12 41.23 43.76 22.00
CA GLU A 12 40.53 42.59 22.53
C GLU A 12 41.15 42.08 23.84
N VAL A 13 42.48 42.02 23.93
CA VAL A 13 43.17 41.65 25.17
C VAL A 13 42.89 42.67 26.26
N PHE A 14 42.92 43.98 25.93
CA PHE A 14 42.55 45.01 26.90
C PHE A 14 41.09 44.89 27.33
N ARG A 15 40.17 44.61 26.41
CA ARG A 15 38.74 44.44 26.69
C ARG A 15 38.46 43.25 27.62
N VAL A 16 39.13 42.12 27.40
CA VAL A 16 38.87 40.85 28.13
C VAL A 16 39.65 40.76 29.43
N SER A 17 40.91 41.19 29.44
CA SER A 17 41.81 41.01 30.58
C SER A 17 42.16 42.31 31.32
N GLY A 18 41.85 43.48 30.75
CA GLY A 18 42.27 44.78 31.28
C GLY A 18 43.75 45.11 31.08
N ILE A 19 44.54 44.20 30.50
CA ILE A 19 45.98 44.38 30.28
C ILE A 19 46.21 45.27 29.05
N LYS A 20 46.97 46.36 29.23
CA LYS A 20 47.41 47.21 28.13
C LYS A 20 48.63 46.59 27.48
N LEU A 21 48.49 46.21 26.21
CA LEU A 21 49.58 45.79 25.35
C LEU A 21 49.90 46.88 24.33
N THR A 22 51.13 46.88 23.85
CA THR A 22 51.66 47.74 22.79
C THR A 22 52.13 46.88 21.62
N ALA A 23 52.23 47.47 20.42
CA ALA A 23 52.59 46.73 19.22
C ALA A 23 53.99 46.08 19.30
N ASP A 24 54.89 46.65 20.11
CA ASP A 24 56.26 46.18 20.30
C ASP A 24 56.36 45.07 21.37
N ASP A 25 55.27 44.75 22.06
CA ASP A 25 55.28 43.68 23.07
C ASP A 25 55.47 42.31 22.39
N PRO A 26 56.45 41.49 22.82
CA PRO A 26 56.72 40.19 22.19
C PRO A 26 55.54 39.22 22.30
N VAL A 27 54.64 39.44 23.26
CA VAL A 27 53.40 38.66 23.42
C VAL A 27 52.45 38.87 22.24
N ILE A 28 52.44 40.02 21.58
CA ILE A 28 51.60 40.29 20.40
C ILE A 28 51.95 39.36 19.25
N ALA A 29 53.25 39.15 18.98
CA ALA A 29 53.70 38.20 17.96
C ALA A 29 53.20 36.77 18.25
N ILE A 30 53.24 36.35 19.52
CA ILE A 30 52.75 35.04 19.95
C ILE A 30 51.23 34.94 19.75
N LEU A 31 50.47 35.95 20.16
CA LEU A 31 49.01 35.97 20.02
C LEU A 31 48.56 35.93 18.57
N LEU A 32 49.23 36.64 17.67
CA LEU A 32 48.94 36.61 16.24
C LEU A 32 49.21 35.23 15.63
N VAL A 33 50.31 34.57 16.02
CA VAL A 33 50.62 33.21 15.56
C VAL A 33 49.57 32.22 16.07
N GLN A 34 49.13 32.35 17.32
CA GLN A 34 48.07 31.52 17.88
C GLN A 34 46.73 31.74 17.16
N GLU A 35 46.37 32.99 16.89
CA GLU A 35 45.14 33.33 16.17
C GLU A 35 45.14 32.75 14.75
N ALA A 36 46.26 32.90 14.02
CA ALA A 36 46.41 32.33 12.68
C ALA A 36 46.29 30.80 12.70
N ARG A 37 46.89 30.14 13.71
CA ARG A 37 46.79 28.68 13.86
C ARG A 37 45.36 28.23 14.20
N LEU A 38 44.68 28.95 15.08
CA LEU A 38 43.29 28.65 15.43
C LEU A 38 42.35 28.85 14.23
N LYS A 39 42.51 29.94 13.47
CA LYS A 39 41.75 30.17 12.24
C LYS A 39 41.96 29.04 11.23
N ALA A 40 43.20 28.57 11.05
CA ALA A 40 43.50 27.44 10.17
C ALA A 40 42.81 26.15 10.63
N LEU A 41 42.85 25.84 11.93
CA LEU A 41 42.17 24.66 12.49
C LEU A 41 40.65 24.72 12.31
N PHE A 42 40.04 25.88 12.54
CA PHE A 42 38.60 26.04 12.33
C PHE A 42 38.20 25.93 10.86
N GLU A 43 39.04 26.42 9.94
CA GLU A 43 38.78 26.31 8.51
C GLU A 43 38.88 24.85 8.04
N GLU A 44 39.89 24.11 8.50
CA GLU A 44 40.04 22.67 8.24
C GLU A 44 38.84 21.88 8.82
N GLN A 45 38.43 22.19 10.04
CA GLN A 45 37.25 21.58 10.66
C GLN A 45 35.98 21.90 9.87
N ARG A 46 35.81 23.13 9.39
CA ARG A 46 34.65 23.54 8.59
C ARG A 46 34.57 22.76 7.28
N ILE A 47 35.70 22.59 6.60
CA ILE A 47 35.80 21.78 5.38
C ILE A 47 35.45 20.32 5.69
N GLY A 48 36.01 19.75 6.75
CA GLY A 48 35.70 18.38 7.17
C GLY A 48 34.23 18.16 7.51
N ILE A 49 33.58 19.10 8.21
CA ILE A 49 32.15 19.05 8.52
C ILE A 49 31.32 19.12 7.24
N GLN A 50 31.65 20.00 6.30
CA GLN A 50 30.92 20.12 5.04
C GLN A 50 31.03 18.85 4.18
N GLN A 51 32.22 18.25 4.11
CA GLN A 51 32.43 16.99 3.40
C GLN A 51 31.69 15.84 4.05
N GLY A 52 31.78 15.70 5.38
CA GLY A 52 31.06 14.66 6.11
C GLY A 52 29.55 14.78 5.97
N LEU A 53 29.00 16.00 6.05
CA LEU A 53 27.56 16.23 5.85
C LEU A 53 27.11 15.90 4.43
N ALA A 54 27.93 16.20 3.42
CA ALA A 54 27.62 15.83 2.04
C ALA A 54 27.65 14.31 1.83
N GLU A 55 28.59 13.61 2.44
CA GLU A 55 28.69 12.15 2.42
C GLU A 55 27.49 11.49 3.12
N TYR A 56 27.13 11.96 4.33
CA TYR A 56 25.93 11.51 5.03
C TYR A 56 24.64 11.74 4.22
N ALA A 57 24.51 12.90 3.57
CA ALA A 57 23.35 13.19 2.74
C ALA A 57 23.25 12.23 1.54
N ALA A 58 24.38 11.89 0.91
CA ALA A 58 24.43 10.94 -0.19
C ALA A 58 24.06 9.51 0.26
N GLU A 59 24.57 9.07 1.41
CA GLU A 59 24.24 7.76 1.99
C GLU A 59 22.75 7.65 2.35
N ILE A 60 22.18 8.70 2.95
CA ILE A 60 20.74 8.76 3.26
C ILE A 60 19.91 8.71 1.98
N ASP A 61 20.27 9.48 0.94
CA ASP A 61 19.57 9.48 -0.35
C ASP A 61 19.58 8.09 -1.01
N ASP A 62 20.71 7.38 -0.98
CA ASP A 62 20.80 6.03 -1.53
C ASP A 62 19.94 5.03 -0.73
N SER A 63 20.00 5.08 0.60
CA SER A 63 19.16 4.24 1.46
C SER A 63 17.66 4.49 1.28
N MET A 64 17.27 5.76 1.06
CA MET A 64 15.89 6.13 0.76
C MET A 64 15.44 5.60 -0.59
N LYS A 65 16.28 5.66 -1.63
CA LYS A 65 15.98 5.07 -2.95
C LYS A 65 15.77 3.57 -2.86
N VAL A 66 16.59 2.86 -2.11
CA VAL A 66 16.42 1.42 -1.86
C VAL A 66 15.08 1.12 -1.17
N THR A 67 14.75 1.90 -0.13
CA THR A 67 13.50 1.72 0.62
C THR A 67 12.26 2.03 -0.25
N VAL A 68 12.32 3.08 -1.07
CA VAL A 68 11.24 3.44 -2.00
C VAL A 68 11.03 2.35 -3.06
N LYS A 69 12.12 1.82 -3.64
CA LYS A 69 12.04 0.70 -4.59
C LYS A 69 11.43 -0.54 -3.95
N ALA A 70 11.86 -0.91 -2.74
CA ALA A 70 11.29 -2.04 -2.02
C ALA A 70 9.79 -1.85 -1.75
N ALA A 71 9.34 -0.64 -1.44
CA ALA A 71 7.93 -0.31 -1.27
C ALA A 71 7.13 -0.42 -2.58
N GLU A 72 7.73 -0.02 -3.72
CA GLU A 72 7.14 -0.13 -5.05
C GLU A 72 7.01 -1.60 -5.51
N GLU A 73 8.04 -2.41 -5.25
CA GLU A 73 8.01 -3.86 -5.48
C GLU A 73 6.93 -4.55 -4.63
N LEU A 74 6.82 -4.19 -3.34
CA LEU A 74 5.77 -4.67 -2.44
C LEU A 74 4.36 -4.31 -2.95
N LYS A 75 4.18 -3.10 -3.48
CA LYS A 75 2.92 -2.68 -4.09
C LYS A 75 2.59 -3.53 -5.31
N THR A 76 3.57 -3.72 -6.20
CA THR A 76 3.41 -4.53 -7.42
C THR A 76 3.08 -5.98 -7.09
N TYR A 77 3.77 -6.56 -6.11
CA TYR A 77 3.51 -7.92 -5.66
C TYR A 77 2.12 -8.08 -5.04
N ARG A 78 1.65 -7.07 -4.29
CA ARG A 78 0.27 -7.04 -3.78
C ARG A 78 -0.76 -7.01 -4.91
N GLU A 79 -0.54 -6.21 -5.94
CA GLU A 79 -1.43 -6.15 -7.12
C GLU A 79 -1.48 -7.49 -7.87
N GLN A 80 -0.33 -8.15 -8.03
CA GLN A 80 -0.25 -9.48 -8.65
C GLN A 80 -0.99 -10.55 -7.83
N ILE A 81 -0.79 -10.58 -6.52
CA ILE A 81 -1.51 -11.51 -5.63
C ILE A 81 -3.03 -11.28 -5.70
N LEU A 82 -3.47 -10.02 -5.71
CA LEU A 82 -4.89 -9.70 -5.81
C LEU A 82 -5.45 -10.13 -7.17
N ALA A 83 -4.72 -9.93 -8.27
CA ALA A 83 -5.14 -10.41 -9.58
C ALA A 83 -5.21 -11.94 -9.64
N GLU A 84 -4.23 -12.64 -9.06
CA GLU A 84 -4.22 -14.11 -9.00
C GLU A 84 -5.34 -14.67 -8.12
N LEU A 85 -5.61 -14.04 -6.96
CA LEU A 85 -6.72 -14.38 -6.08
C LEU A 85 -8.07 -14.18 -6.77
N LEU A 86 -8.25 -13.06 -7.48
CA LEU A 86 -9.48 -12.78 -8.24
C LEU A 86 -9.68 -13.78 -9.38
N ALA A 87 -8.63 -14.06 -10.16
CA ALA A 87 -8.69 -15.03 -11.25
C ALA A 87 -9.04 -16.44 -10.73
N LYS A 88 -8.39 -16.87 -9.63
CA LYS A 88 -8.65 -18.16 -8.99
C LYS A 88 -10.04 -18.24 -8.37
N SER A 89 -10.53 -17.15 -7.79
CA SER A 89 -11.89 -17.06 -7.26
C SER A 89 -12.93 -17.16 -8.38
N ASP A 90 -12.72 -16.49 -9.51
CA ASP A 90 -13.61 -16.57 -10.68
C ASP A 90 -13.62 -17.97 -11.29
N GLU A 91 -12.47 -18.63 -11.34
CA GLU A 91 -12.36 -20.03 -11.77
C GLU A 91 -13.11 -20.97 -10.83
N GLN A 92 -12.92 -20.82 -9.51
CA GLN A 92 -13.65 -21.60 -8.50
C GLN A 92 -15.15 -21.32 -8.49
N LEU A 93 -15.58 -20.08 -8.74
CA LEU A 93 -16.99 -19.74 -8.87
C LEU A 93 -17.62 -20.34 -10.13
N LYS A 94 -16.92 -20.32 -11.26
CA LYS A 94 -17.37 -21.01 -12.48
C LYS A 94 -17.44 -22.51 -12.30
N GLU A 95 -16.44 -23.10 -11.66
CA GLU A 95 -16.40 -24.55 -11.42
C GLU A 95 -17.47 -24.99 -10.42
N SER A 96 -17.67 -24.22 -9.33
CA SER A 96 -18.72 -24.51 -8.35
C SER A 96 -20.12 -24.25 -8.90
N THR A 97 -20.32 -23.21 -9.71
CA THR A 97 -21.60 -22.97 -10.41
C THR A 97 -21.88 -24.10 -11.39
N GLY A 98 -20.89 -24.54 -12.17
CA GLY A 98 -21.01 -25.70 -13.07
C GLY A 98 -21.35 -26.99 -12.32
N ARG A 99 -20.69 -27.25 -11.19
CA ARG A 99 -20.98 -28.42 -10.34
C ARG A 99 -22.35 -28.35 -9.68
N VAL A 100 -22.78 -27.18 -9.22
CA VAL A 100 -24.12 -26.97 -8.64
C VAL A 100 -25.20 -27.14 -9.71
N TYR A 101 -25.01 -26.59 -10.92
CA TYR A 101 -25.92 -26.80 -12.04
C TYR A 101 -26.00 -28.27 -12.44
N ALA A 102 -24.86 -28.96 -12.58
CA ALA A 102 -24.83 -30.40 -12.89
C ALA A 102 -25.50 -31.25 -11.80
N ALA A 103 -25.39 -30.85 -10.52
CA ALA A 103 -26.04 -31.54 -9.40
C ALA A 103 -27.55 -31.25 -9.30
N LEU A 104 -28.00 -30.08 -9.77
CA LEU A 104 -29.41 -29.67 -9.75
C LEU A 104 -30.20 -30.19 -10.95
N GLN A 105 -29.57 -30.35 -12.12
CA GLN A 105 -30.19 -30.83 -13.34
C GLN A 105 -30.98 -32.16 -13.19
N PRO A 106 -30.42 -33.23 -12.58
CA PRO A 106 -31.18 -34.48 -12.38
C PRO A 106 -32.34 -34.32 -11.38
N LYS A 107 -32.21 -33.41 -10.40
CA LYS A 107 -33.31 -33.12 -9.44
C LYS A 107 -34.45 -32.37 -10.10
N ILE A 108 -34.14 -31.42 -10.98
CA ILE A 108 -35.13 -30.65 -11.74
C ILE A 108 -35.87 -31.59 -12.70
N GLU A 109 -35.17 -32.46 -13.42
CA GLU A 109 -35.79 -33.45 -14.32
C GLU A 109 -36.70 -34.44 -13.57
N ALA A 110 -36.24 -34.96 -12.41
CA ALA A 110 -37.04 -35.86 -11.59
C ALA A 110 -38.29 -35.19 -11.02
N GLN A 111 -38.18 -33.95 -10.54
CA GLN A 111 -39.35 -33.20 -10.05
C GLN A 111 -40.31 -32.85 -11.18
N ASN A 112 -39.81 -32.47 -12.35
CA ASN A 112 -40.65 -32.11 -13.48
C ASN A 112 -41.40 -33.34 -14.02
N LYS A 113 -40.74 -34.51 -14.08
CA LYS A 113 -41.39 -35.78 -14.43
C LYS A 113 -42.48 -36.15 -13.41
N ALA A 114 -42.19 -36.03 -12.11
CA ALA A 114 -43.18 -36.30 -11.06
C ALA A 114 -44.37 -35.32 -11.11
N LEU A 115 -44.11 -34.04 -11.44
CA LEU A 115 -45.15 -33.03 -11.59
C LEU A 115 -46.04 -33.35 -12.80
N VAL A 116 -45.43 -33.65 -13.95
CA VAL A 116 -46.13 -34.03 -15.19
C VAL A 116 -46.95 -35.30 -14.99
N GLU A 117 -46.41 -36.32 -14.32
CA GLU A 117 -47.14 -37.54 -13.98
C GLU A 117 -48.33 -37.26 -13.04
N SER A 118 -48.14 -36.41 -12.03
CA SER A 118 -49.22 -36.04 -11.11
C SER A 118 -50.35 -35.24 -11.77
N VAL A 119 -49.99 -34.36 -12.71
CA VAL A 119 -50.94 -33.57 -13.51
C VAL A 119 -51.68 -34.48 -14.48
N ALA A 120 -50.98 -35.37 -15.18
CA ALA A 120 -51.59 -36.35 -16.08
C ALA A 120 -52.56 -37.28 -15.32
N ALA A 121 -52.17 -37.76 -14.14
CA ALA A 121 -53.02 -38.60 -13.30
C ALA A 121 -54.29 -37.86 -12.81
N LYS A 122 -54.16 -36.59 -12.38
CA LYS A 122 -55.31 -35.76 -12.01
C LYS A 122 -56.21 -35.45 -13.19
N MET A 123 -55.64 -35.18 -14.36
CA MET A 123 -56.39 -34.90 -15.58
C MET A 123 -57.20 -36.12 -16.05
N ASN A 124 -56.61 -37.31 -16.02
CA ASN A 124 -57.31 -38.55 -16.37
C ASN A 124 -58.48 -38.83 -15.39
N ARG A 125 -58.26 -38.62 -14.10
CA ARG A 125 -59.32 -38.75 -13.08
C ARG A 125 -60.45 -37.74 -13.29
N SER A 126 -60.12 -36.50 -13.68
CA SER A 126 -61.10 -35.47 -13.99
C SER A 126 -61.92 -35.80 -15.22
N TRP A 127 -61.30 -36.34 -16.27
CA TRP A 127 -61.99 -36.77 -17.49
C TRP A 127 -62.93 -37.95 -17.25
N LEU A 128 -62.52 -38.93 -16.44
CA LEU A 128 -63.38 -40.05 -16.04
C LEU A 128 -64.62 -39.57 -15.28
N MET A 129 -64.46 -38.61 -14.36
CA MET A 129 -65.58 -38.03 -13.62
C MET A 129 -66.51 -37.22 -14.54
N ALA A 130 -65.96 -36.46 -15.49
CA ALA A 130 -66.75 -35.74 -16.48
C ALA A 130 -67.55 -36.70 -17.38
N GLY A 131 -66.94 -37.80 -17.82
CA GLY A 131 -67.60 -38.85 -18.60
C GLY A 131 -68.72 -39.54 -17.83
N LEU A 132 -68.49 -39.88 -16.55
CA LEU A 132 -69.52 -40.44 -15.67
C LEU A 132 -70.69 -39.47 -15.47
N PHE A 133 -70.39 -38.20 -15.23
CA PHE A 133 -71.41 -37.17 -15.04
C PHE A 133 -72.25 -37.02 -16.32
N PHE A 134 -71.61 -36.97 -17.48
CA PHE A 134 -72.29 -36.93 -18.78
C PHE A 134 -73.14 -38.18 -19.04
N PHE A 135 -72.66 -39.36 -18.66
CA PHE A 135 -73.40 -40.62 -18.80
C PHE A 135 -74.63 -40.66 -17.89
N VAL A 136 -74.52 -40.19 -16.65
CA VAL A 136 -75.66 -40.04 -15.74
C VAL A 136 -76.66 -39.03 -16.31
N LEU A 137 -76.20 -37.91 -16.86
CA LEU A 137 -77.05 -36.91 -17.48
C LEU A 137 -77.82 -37.47 -18.68
N LEU A 138 -77.16 -38.27 -19.53
CA LEU A 138 -77.80 -38.97 -20.64
C LEU A 138 -78.83 -40.01 -20.18
N LEU A 139 -78.56 -40.76 -19.11
CA LEU A 139 -79.50 -41.72 -18.56
C LEU A 139 -80.76 -41.04 -18.01
N VAL A 140 -80.60 -39.91 -17.29
CA VAL A 140 -81.73 -39.13 -16.78
C VAL A 140 -82.56 -38.57 -17.94
N LEU A 141 -81.90 -38.06 -18.99
CA LEU A 141 -82.59 -37.53 -20.17
C LEU A 141 -83.36 -38.59 -20.97
N LYS A 142 -82.98 -39.87 -20.85
CA LYS A 142 -83.65 -40.98 -21.56
C LYS A 142 -84.84 -41.57 -20.80
N PHE A 143 -84.95 -41.27 -19.50
CA PHE A 143 -86.01 -41.75 -18.62
C PHE A 143 -87.10 -40.69 -18.33
N ILE A 144 -86.93 -39.48 -18.87
CA ILE A 144 -87.92 -38.38 -18.96
C ILE A 144 -88.52 -38.36 -20.36
#